data_AF-A0A4U5P6P5-F1
#
_entry.id   AF-A0A4U5P6P5-F1
#
_cell.length_a   1.000
_cell.length_b   1.000
_cell.length_c   1.000
_cell.angle_alpha   90.00
_cell.angle_beta   90.00
_cell.angle_gamma   90.00
#
_symmetry.space_group_name_H-M   'P 1'
#
loop_
_entity.id
_entity.type
_entity.pdbx_description
1 polymer ?
#
loop_
_entity_poly.entity_id
_entity_poly.type
_entity_poly.pdbx_seq_one_letter_code
_entity_poly.pdbx_strand_id
1 'polypeptide(L)'
;MVTIRADEISNIICERIEQYNREVKIVNTGTVLQVGDDIVHIYGLDEVMVGELVEFEEGTIGIALNLESNNIPVSEVYLGRVINALAKPIDGRGAISSSESRLIESPAPGIISRRFVYEPLQTGLIAIDSMIPIGCTIGQKVSSMAQVVNALQEKGAMEYTIVVAETADSPATLQYLAPYTGAALAEYFMYCERRTLIIYDDLSKQVQAYRKMSFLLRRPPGREAYPGDVFYLHSCLLERAAKPSSSLGEGSMIALPIVKTQSGDVLAYIPTNVISITNRQIFVSADLFNAGIRPAINVGISISRVGFVA
;
A
#
# COMPACT_ATOMS: atom_id res chain seq x y z
N MET A 1 27.83 -53.39 -33.28
CA MET A 1 26.65 -52.87 -32.55
C MET A 1 26.45 -53.77 -31.35
N VAL A 2 26.63 -53.24 -30.14
CA VAL A 2 26.45 -54.01 -28.90
C VAL A 2 24.95 -54.13 -28.63
N THR A 3 24.43 -55.36 -28.59
CA THR A 3 23.05 -55.68 -28.23
C THR A 3 22.87 -55.50 -26.72
N ILE A 4 22.39 -54.32 -26.32
CA ILE A 4 21.97 -54.04 -24.95
C ILE A 4 20.70 -54.86 -24.68
N ARG A 5 20.69 -55.67 -23.62
CA ARG A 5 19.53 -56.49 -23.24
C ARG A 5 18.52 -55.61 -22.49
N ALA A 6 17.23 -55.80 -22.74
CA ALA A 6 16.16 -55.01 -22.10
C ALA A 6 16.23 -55.05 -20.56
N ASP A 7 16.73 -56.15 -20.01
CA ASP A 7 16.90 -56.38 -18.57
C ASP A 7 17.93 -55.41 -17.95
N GLU A 8 19.01 -55.09 -18.68
CA GLU A 8 20.02 -54.12 -18.25
C GLU A 8 19.46 -52.69 -18.24
N ILE A 9 18.63 -52.35 -19.23
CA ILE A 9 17.97 -51.05 -19.30
C ILE A 9 17.03 -50.89 -18.10
N SER A 10 16.28 -51.94 -17.76
CA SER A 10 15.35 -51.90 -16.64
C SER A 10 16.07 -51.73 -15.30
N ASN A 11 17.20 -52.39 -15.10
CA ASN A 11 18.02 -52.24 -13.89
C ASN A 11 18.65 -50.85 -13.78
N ILE A 12 19.16 -50.30 -14.89
CA ILE A 12 19.71 -48.93 -14.92
C ILE A 12 18.63 -47.89 -14.59
N ILE A 13 17.40 -48.09 -15.08
CA ILE A 13 16.27 -47.21 -14.78
C ILE A 13 15.85 -47.35 -13.31
N CYS A 14 15.79 -48.57 -12.77
CA CYS A 14 15.50 -48.79 -11.35
C CYS A 14 16.55 -48.16 -10.44
N GLU A 15 17.84 -48.34 -10.71
CA GLU A 15 18.94 -47.68 -9.96
C GLU A 15 18.83 -46.15 -10.03
N ARG A 16 18.49 -45.59 -11.20
CA ARG A 16 18.29 -44.14 -11.35
C ARG A 16 17.05 -43.60 -10.62
N ILE A 17 16.00 -44.40 -10.50
CA ILE A 17 14.79 -44.04 -9.74
C ILE A 17 15.05 -44.15 -8.24
N GLU A 18 15.80 -45.15 -7.79
CA GLU A 18 16.21 -45.30 -6.38
C GLU A 18 17.14 -44.16 -5.93
N GLN A 19 18.01 -43.68 -6.83
CA GLN A 19 18.83 -42.48 -6.60
C GLN A 19 18.05 -41.17 -6.78
N TYR A 20 16.80 -41.20 -7.25
CA TYR A 20 15.97 -40.01 -7.44
C TYR A 20 15.43 -39.53 -6.09
N ASN A 21 16.35 -39.01 -5.27
CA ASN A 21 16.01 -38.27 -4.07
C ASN A 21 15.39 -36.95 -4.49
N ARG A 22 14.07 -36.86 -4.36
CA ARG A 22 13.34 -35.63 -4.62
C ARG A 22 13.56 -34.68 -3.44
N GLU A 23 14.74 -34.05 -3.41
CA GLU A 23 14.97 -32.91 -2.53
C GLU A 23 14.00 -31.80 -2.95
N VAL A 24 13.00 -31.55 -2.11
CA VAL A 24 12.14 -30.37 -2.24
C VAL A 24 13.00 -29.18 -1.83
N LYS A 25 13.76 -28.62 -2.77
CA LYS A 25 14.41 -27.33 -2.58
C LYS A 25 13.32 -26.26 -2.55
N ILE A 26 13.26 -25.54 -1.44
CA ILE A 26 12.53 -24.28 -1.39
C ILE A 26 13.34 -23.33 -2.28
N VAL A 27 12.87 -23.11 -3.50
CA VAL A 27 13.55 -22.23 -4.45
C VAL A 27 13.00 -20.83 -4.24
N ASN A 28 13.87 -19.93 -3.82
CA ASN A 28 13.55 -18.52 -3.82
C ASN A 28 13.60 -18.02 -5.27
N THR A 29 12.48 -17.57 -5.81
CA THR A 29 12.35 -17.19 -7.21
C THR A 29 11.97 -15.71 -7.33
N GLY A 30 12.47 -15.06 -8.37
CA GLY A 30 12.16 -13.68 -8.70
C GLY A 30 11.68 -13.54 -10.14
N THR A 31 11.08 -12.40 -10.46
CA THR A 31 10.66 -12.02 -11.81
C THR A 31 11.47 -10.82 -12.28
N VAL A 32 12.05 -10.93 -13.48
CA VAL A 32 12.78 -9.81 -14.09
C VAL A 32 11.78 -8.71 -14.46
N LEU A 33 12.02 -7.50 -13.94
CA LEU A 33 11.22 -6.31 -14.25
C LEU A 33 11.79 -5.54 -15.44
N GLN A 34 13.11 -5.33 -15.42
CA GLN A 34 13.81 -4.49 -16.39
C GLN A 34 15.20 -5.03 -16.66
N VAL A 35 15.62 -4.95 -17.92
CA VAL A 35 16.96 -5.32 -18.41
C VAL A 35 17.53 -4.13 -19.16
N GLY A 36 18.74 -3.69 -18.83
CA GLY A 36 19.45 -2.63 -19.56
C GLY A 36 20.91 -2.51 -19.11
N ASP A 37 21.82 -2.30 -20.06
CA ASP A 37 23.26 -2.08 -19.83
C ASP A 37 23.90 -3.08 -18.84
N ASP A 38 23.67 -4.38 -19.07
CA ASP A 38 24.14 -5.49 -18.22
C ASP A 38 23.63 -5.46 -16.76
N ILE A 39 22.69 -4.57 -16.45
CA ILE A 39 21.99 -4.47 -15.16
C ILE A 39 20.58 -5.02 -15.32
N VAL A 40 20.16 -5.82 -14.34
CA VAL A 40 18.82 -6.41 -14.30
C VAL A 40 18.16 -6.05 -12.98
N HIS A 41 16.96 -5.46 -13.05
CA HIS A 41 16.10 -5.28 -11.88
C HIS A 41 15.19 -6.50 -11.73
N ILE A 42 15.29 -7.17 -10.59
CA ILE A 42 14.54 -8.39 -10.28
C ILE A 42 13.65 -8.11 -9.07
N TYR A 43 12.36 -8.43 -9.20
CA TYR A 43 11.41 -8.40 -8.09
C TYR A 43 11.26 -9.80 -7.48
N GLY A 44 11.22 -9.89 -6.15
CA GLY A 44 11.22 -11.15 -5.41
C GLY A 44 12.61 -11.46 -4.89
N LEU A 45 12.99 -12.74 -4.86
CA LEU A 45 14.25 -13.19 -4.26
C LEU A 45 14.39 -12.70 -2.79
N ASP A 46 13.34 -12.89 -1.98
CA ASP A 46 13.19 -12.27 -0.64
C ASP A 46 14.28 -12.65 0.39
N GLU A 47 15.12 -13.62 0.08
CA GLU A 47 16.16 -14.22 0.93
C GLU A 47 17.56 -14.04 0.31
N VAL A 48 17.66 -13.39 -0.85
CA VAL A 48 18.95 -13.20 -1.54
C VAL A 48 19.80 -12.20 -0.79
N MET A 49 21.10 -12.48 -0.67
CA MET A 49 22.07 -11.62 -0.01
C MET A 49 22.86 -10.77 -1.01
N VAL A 50 23.34 -9.60 -0.56
CA VAL A 50 24.25 -8.77 -1.36
C VAL A 50 25.50 -9.61 -1.68
N GLY A 51 25.86 -9.69 -2.95
CA GLY A 51 26.98 -10.47 -3.46
C GLY A 51 26.64 -11.93 -3.78
N GLU A 52 25.39 -12.36 -3.57
CA GLU A 52 24.95 -13.71 -3.95
C GLU A 52 24.77 -13.83 -5.46
N LEU A 53 25.04 -15.03 -6.00
CA LEU A 53 24.85 -15.34 -7.41
C LEU A 53 23.41 -15.72 -7.66
N VAL A 54 22.78 -15.05 -8.63
CA VAL A 54 21.41 -15.30 -9.07
C VAL A 54 21.45 -15.96 -10.43
N GLU A 55 20.80 -17.11 -10.57
CA GLU A 55 20.67 -17.82 -11.83
C GLU A 55 19.36 -17.43 -12.53
N PHE A 56 19.46 -17.01 -13.79
CA PHE A 56 18.31 -16.72 -14.65
C PHE A 56 17.82 -18.02 -15.32
N GLU A 57 16.54 -18.07 -15.73
CA GLU A 57 15.97 -19.26 -16.40
C GLU A 57 16.74 -19.68 -17.67
N GLU A 58 17.41 -18.74 -18.32
CA GLU A 58 18.22 -18.97 -19.52
C GLU A 58 19.64 -19.50 -19.22
N GLY A 59 20.01 -19.67 -17.94
CA GLY A 59 21.32 -20.16 -17.49
C GLY A 59 22.39 -19.08 -17.30
N THR A 60 22.05 -17.81 -17.55
CA THR A 60 22.92 -16.66 -17.23
C THR A 60 23.01 -16.50 -15.71
N ILE A 61 24.17 -16.07 -15.21
CA ILE A 61 24.39 -15.83 -13.78
C ILE A 61 24.63 -14.34 -13.57
N GLY A 62 23.85 -13.73 -12.68
CA GLY A 62 24.04 -12.36 -12.21
C GLY A 62 24.57 -12.32 -10.78
N ILE A 63 25.08 -11.17 -10.35
CA ILE A 63 25.44 -10.91 -8.95
C ILE A 63 24.42 -9.92 -8.37
N ALA A 64 23.83 -10.25 -7.23
CA ALA A 64 22.93 -9.36 -6.51
C ALA A 64 23.73 -8.21 -5.87
N LEU A 65 23.82 -7.05 -6.53
CA LEU A 65 24.62 -5.92 -6.04
C LEU A 65 23.86 -4.98 -5.11
N ASN A 66 22.59 -4.72 -5.39
CA ASN A 66 21.76 -3.78 -4.64
C ASN A 66 20.46 -4.45 -4.23
N LEU A 67 20.23 -4.60 -2.92
CA LEU A 67 18.98 -5.15 -2.38
C LEU A 67 18.07 -4.00 -1.96
N GLU A 68 17.11 -3.69 -2.82
CA GLU A 68 16.13 -2.65 -2.56
C GLU A 68 14.94 -3.24 -1.80
N SER A 69 14.99 -3.13 -0.47
CA SER A 69 14.01 -3.81 0.41
C SER A 69 12.63 -3.16 0.44
N ASN A 70 12.51 -1.90 -0.04
CA ASN A 70 11.33 -1.07 0.16
C ASN A 70 10.71 -0.57 -1.15
N ASN A 71 10.86 -1.28 -2.26
CA ASN A 71 10.21 -0.90 -3.52
C ASN A 71 8.90 -1.66 -3.75
N ILE A 72 7.88 -0.96 -4.23
CA ILE A 72 6.67 -1.56 -4.78
C ILE A 72 6.58 -1.26 -6.28
N PRO A 73 6.08 -2.21 -7.08
CA PRO A 73 5.71 -1.92 -8.46
C PRO A 73 4.59 -0.88 -8.53
N VAL A 74 4.72 0.11 -9.40
CA VAL A 74 3.71 1.14 -9.64
C VAL A 74 3.46 1.31 -11.13
N SER A 75 2.20 1.46 -11.53
CA SER A 75 1.80 1.61 -12.93
C SER A 75 0.35 2.06 -13.05
N GLU A 76 -0.04 2.60 -14.20
CA GLU A 76 -1.45 2.86 -14.51
C GLU A 76 -2.30 1.57 -14.55
N VAL A 77 -1.68 0.39 -14.76
CA VAL A 77 -2.37 -0.92 -14.81
C VAL A 77 -3.03 -1.32 -13.48
N TYR A 78 -2.68 -0.65 -12.38
CA TYR A 78 -3.32 -0.86 -11.08
C TYR A 78 -4.74 -0.29 -11.00
N LEU A 79 -5.13 0.62 -11.90
CA LEU A 79 -6.48 1.17 -11.94
C LEU A 79 -7.52 0.05 -12.13
N GLY A 80 -8.56 0.05 -11.29
CA GLY A 80 -9.58 -0.99 -11.31
C GLY A 80 -9.20 -2.31 -10.67
N ARG A 81 -8.06 -2.37 -9.98
CA ARG A 81 -7.58 -3.58 -9.31
C ARG A 81 -7.76 -3.50 -7.78
N VAL A 82 -7.90 -4.67 -7.17
CA VAL A 82 -7.77 -4.83 -5.72
C VAL A 82 -6.45 -5.55 -5.45
N ILE A 83 -5.59 -4.92 -4.65
CA ILE A 83 -4.25 -5.38 -4.35
C ILE A 83 -4.01 -5.45 -2.84
N ASN A 84 -3.00 -6.21 -2.43
CA ASN A 84 -2.53 -6.24 -1.05
C ASN A 84 -1.44 -5.18 -0.79
N ALA A 85 -0.90 -5.12 0.43
CA ALA A 85 0.15 -4.18 0.82
C ALA A 85 1.48 -4.38 0.07
N LEU A 86 1.70 -5.51 -0.58
CA LEU A 86 2.88 -5.78 -1.40
C LEU A 86 2.62 -5.50 -2.90
N ALA A 87 1.52 -4.82 -3.23
CA ALA A 87 1.06 -4.56 -4.59
C ALA A 87 0.75 -5.84 -5.41
N LYS A 88 0.50 -6.98 -4.75
CA LYS A 88 0.05 -8.21 -5.43
C LYS A 88 -1.48 -8.20 -5.57
N PRO A 89 -2.03 -8.59 -6.73
CA PRO A 89 -3.48 -8.61 -6.94
C PRO A 89 -4.16 -9.69 -6.12
N ILE A 90 -5.31 -9.34 -5.51
CA ILE A 90 -6.17 -10.25 -4.73
C ILE A 90 -7.59 -10.35 -5.31
N ASP A 91 -7.83 -9.74 -6.47
CA ASP A 91 -9.12 -9.72 -7.18
C ASP A 91 -9.34 -10.89 -8.14
N GLY A 92 -8.36 -11.80 -8.29
CA GLY A 92 -8.45 -12.94 -9.19
C GLY A 92 -8.37 -12.61 -10.68
N ARG A 93 -8.05 -11.35 -11.06
CA ARG A 93 -7.97 -10.91 -12.47
C ARG A 93 -6.60 -11.15 -13.11
N GLY A 94 -5.77 -12.02 -12.53
CA GLY A 94 -4.41 -12.32 -13.00
C GLY A 94 -3.35 -11.36 -12.47
N ALA A 95 -2.08 -11.66 -12.78
CA ALA A 95 -0.93 -10.87 -12.35
C ALA A 95 -0.92 -9.46 -12.96
N ILE A 96 -0.27 -8.51 -12.30
CA ILE A 96 -0.05 -7.15 -12.80
C ILE A 96 1.41 -7.06 -13.24
N SER A 97 1.64 -6.80 -14.52
CA SER A 97 2.98 -6.53 -15.05
C SER A 97 3.26 -5.04 -14.97
N SER A 98 4.32 -4.67 -14.25
CA SER A 98 4.74 -3.28 -14.05
C SER A 98 6.23 -3.17 -14.34
N SER A 99 6.63 -2.19 -15.15
CA SER A 99 8.04 -1.89 -15.43
C SER A 99 8.65 -0.94 -14.42
N GLU A 100 7.83 -0.08 -13.80
CA GLU A 100 8.28 0.92 -12.85
C GLU A 100 8.06 0.48 -11.40
N SER A 101 8.89 1.01 -10.50
CA SER A 101 8.79 0.80 -9.07
C SER A 101 9.06 2.10 -8.31
N ARG A 102 8.53 2.19 -7.08
CA ARG A 102 8.73 3.33 -6.18
C ARG A 102 8.97 2.86 -4.76
N LEU A 103 9.71 3.68 -4.00
CA LEU A 103 9.92 3.47 -2.58
C LEU A 103 8.59 3.58 -1.82
N ILE A 104 8.29 2.56 -1.02
CA ILE A 104 7.19 2.52 -0.06
C ILE A 104 7.34 3.67 0.94
N GLU A 105 8.55 3.87 1.46
CA GLU A 105 8.90 4.94 2.40
C GLU A 105 9.64 6.07 1.68
N SER A 106 8.96 6.76 0.77
CA SER A 106 9.50 7.94 0.11
C SER A 106 9.50 9.16 1.04
N PRO A 107 10.49 10.07 0.89
CA PRO A 107 10.48 11.33 1.61
C PRO A 107 9.33 12.22 1.11
N ALA A 108 8.68 12.91 2.04
CA ALA A 108 7.64 13.89 1.70
C ALA A 108 8.23 15.07 0.89
N PRO A 109 7.46 15.67 -0.05
CA PRO A 109 7.88 16.85 -0.77
C PRO A 109 8.20 18.00 0.20
N GLY A 110 9.36 18.64 0.05
CA GLY A 110 9.76 19.79 0.87
C GLY A 110 8.94 21.05 0.55
N ILE A 111 8.99 22.06 1.42
CA ILE A 111 8.19 23.30 1.29
C ILE A 111 8.40 24.01 -0.05
N ILE A 112 9.64 24.07 -0.55
CA ILE A 112 9.99 24.70 -1.84
C ILE A 112 9.38 23.94 -3.02
N SER A 113 9.24 22.63 -2.87
CA SER A 113 8.66 21.72 -3.87
C SER A 113 7.13 21.70 -3.84
N ARG A 114 6.49 22.47 -2.95
CA ARG A 114 5.04 22.56 -2.81
C ARG A 114 4.49 23.87 -3.36
N ARG A 115 3.25 23.85 -3.80
CA ARG A 115 2.45 25.02 -4.15
C ARG A 115 1.23 25.12 -3.23
N PHE A 116 0.69 26.32 -3.07
CA PHE A 116 -0.58 26.52 -2.39
C PHE A 116 -1.70 25.73 -3.08
N VAL A 117 -2.61 25.19 -2.28
CA VAL A 117 -3.84 24.55 -2.76
C VAL A 117 -4.83 25.67 -3.13
N TYR A 118 -5.12 25.83 -4.42
CA TYR A 118 -6.04 26.85 -4.95
C TYR A 118 -7.21 26.24 -5.74
N GLU A 119 -7.21 24.92 -5.94
CA GLU A 119 -8.26 24.21 -6.67
C GLU A 119 -9.22 23.59 -5.67
N PRO A 120 -10.53 23.87 -5.75
CA PRO A 120 -11.49 23.29 -4.83
C PRO A 120 -11.67 21.80 -5.11
N LEU A 121 -11.67 21.00 -4.05
CA LEU A 121 -12.15 19.63 -4.12
C LEU A 121 -13.67 19.69 -3.97
N GLN A 122 -14.40 19.64 -5.08
CA GLN A 122 -15.84 19.43 -4.99
C GLN A 122 -16.07 18.04 -4.37
N THR A 123 -16.77 18.00 -3.24
CA THR A 123 -17.09 16.76 -2.51
C THR A 123 -18.49 16.24 -2.82
N GLY A 124 -19.22 16.91 -3.73
CA GLY A 124 -20.48 16.40 -4.25
C GLY A 124 -20.29 14.93 -4.61
N LEU A 125 -21.27 14.06 -4.32
CA LEU A 125 -21.14 12.61 -4.49
C LEU A 125 -20.83 12.16 -5.94
N ILE A 126 -20.80 13.11 -6.89
CA ILE A 126 -20.46 12.99 -8.33
C ILE A 126 -19.02 13.49 -8.63
N ALA A 127 -18.36 14.19 -7.71
CA ALA A 127 -17.08 14.87 -7.93
C ALA A 127 -15.83 14.00 -7.63
N ILE A 128 -16.04 12.74 -7.24
CA ILE A 128 -15.00 11.70 -7.24
C ILE A 128 -14.56 11.38 -8.69
N ASP A 129 -15.34 11.78 -9.70
CA ASP A 129 -15.12 11.44 -11.11
C ASP A 129 -13.89 12.09 -11.77
N SER A 130 -13.27 13.11 -11.16
CA SER A 130 -12.10 13.82 -11.74
C SER A 130 -10.76 13.42 -11.13
N MET A 131 -10.75 12.54 -10.13
CA MET A 131 -9.55 12.12 -9.42
C MET A 131 -9.36 10.62 -9.54
N ILE A 132 -8.15 10.15 -9.27
CA ILE A 132 -7.85 8.72 -9.09
C ILE A 132 -7.98 8.41 -7.60
N PRO A 133 -9.04 7.72 -7.15
CA PRO A 133 -9.20 7.33 -5.77
C PRO A 133 -8.33 6.12 -5.48
N ILE A 134 -7.65 6.17 -4.34
CA ILE A 134 -6.89 5.05 -3.80
C ILE A 134 -7.46 4.78 -2.42
N GLY A 135 -8.20 3.67 -2.30
CA GLY A 135 -8.81 3.25 -1.05
C GLY A 135 -7.90 2.27 -0.33
N CYS A 136 -7.39 2.65 0.83
CA CYS A 136 -6.58 1.79 1.71
C CYS A 136 -7.47 1.23 2.81
N THR A 137 -7.88 -0.03 2.70
CA THR A 137 -8.62 -0.74 3.76
C THR A 137 -7.63 -1.51 4.64
N ILE A 138 -7.62 -1.20 5.93
CA ILE A 138 -6.63 -1.69 6.89
C ILE A 138 -7.37 -2.45 7.98
N GLY A 139 -7.07 -3.73 8.15
CA GLY A 139 -7.66 -4.56 9.21
C GLY A 139 -9.18 -4.60 9.16
N GLN A 140 -9.79 -4.49 7.98
CA GLN A 140 -11.23 -4.61 7.80
C GLN A 140 -11.64 -6.08 7.69
N LYS A 141 -12.92 -6.37 7.95
CA LYS A 141 -13.48 -7.70 7.66
C LYS A 141 -13.57 -7.88 6.15
N VAL A 142 -13.30 -9.09 5.67
CA VAL A 142 -13.42 -9.46 4.25
C VAL A 142 -14.80 -9.08 3.68
N SER A 143 -15.87 -9.31 4.44
CA SER A 143 -17.24 -8.97 4.04
C SER A 143 -17.45 -7.46 3.85
N SER A 144 -16.89 -6.63 4.74
CA SER A 144 -17.04 -5.17 4.67
C SER A 144 -16.25 -4.60 3.50
N MET A 145 -15.04 -5.12 3.26
CA MET A 145 -14.26 -4.78 2.08
C MET A 145 -15.00 -5.17 0.79
N ALA A 146 -15.56 -6.38 0.71
CA ALA A 146 -16.33 -6.82 -0.45
C ALA A 146 -17.56 -5.92 -0.70
N GLN A 147 -18.26 -5.48 0.36
CA GLN A 147 -19.36 -4.52 0.24
C GLN A 147 -18.92 -3.18 -0.35
N VAL A 148 -17.75 -2.67 0.06
CA VAL A 148 -17.20 -1.42 -0.48
C VAL A 148 -16.82 -1.59 -1.95
N VAL A 149 -16.11 -2.68 -2.30
CA VAL A 149 -15.73 -2.96 -3.69
C VAL A 149 -16.96 -3.12 -4.58
N ASN A 150 -17.99 -3.84 -4.11
CA ASN A 150 -19.24 -3.99 -4.84
C ASN A 150 -19.95 -2.63 -5.02
N ALA A 151 -20.01 -1.79 -3.98
CA ALA A 151 -20.59 -0.46 -4.08
C ALA A 151 -19.83 0.45 -5.06
N LEU A 152 -18.50 0.30 -5.15
CA LEU A 152 -17.68 1.01 -6.15
C LEU A 152 -17.93 0.48 -7.56
N GLN A 153 -18.10 -0.83 -7.73
CA GLN A 153 -18.43 -1.45 -9.02
C GLN A 153 -19.83 -1.05 -9.51
N GLU A 154 -20.84 -1.10 -8.65
CA GLU A 154 -22.23 -0.71 -8.96
C GLU A 154 -22.32 0.75 -9.41
N LYS A 155 -21.46 1.62 -8.87
CA LYS A 155 -21.38 3.03 -9.23
C LYS A 155 -20.43 3.34 -10.38
N GLY A 156 -19.78 2.33 -10.98
CA GLY A 156 -18.76 2.52 -12.02
C GLY A 156 -17.45 3.15 -11.54
N ALA A 157 -17.31 3.44 -10.25
CA ALA A 157 -16.13 4.09 -9.69
C ALA A 157 -14.90 3.17 -9.62
N MET A 158 -15.12 1.85 -9.67
CA MET A 158 -14.02 0.90 -9.63
C MET A 158 -13.06 1.08 -10.82
N GLU A 159 -13.53 1.44 -12.02
CA GLU A 159 -12.68 1.54 -13.23
C GLU A 159 -11.48 2.47 -13.07
N TYR A 160 -11.64 3.52 -12.25
CA TYR A 160 -10.62 4.54 -12.01
C TYR A 160 -10.09 4.53 -10.56
N THR A 161 -10.46 3.52 -9.76
CA THR A 161 -10.06 3.37 -8.35
C THR A 161 -9.10 2.20 -8.15
N ILE A 162 -8.11 2.40 -7.29
CA ILE A 162 -7.25 1.31 -6.79
C ILE A 162 -7.65 1.01 -5.35
N VAL A 163 -7.85 -0.25 -5.01
CA VAL A 163 -8.13 -0.66 -3.64
C VAL A 163 -6.93 -1.42 -3.09
N VAL A 164 -6.22 -0.83 -2.12
CA VAL A 164 -5.22 -1.52 -1.32
C VAL A 164 -5.92 -2.11 -0.11
N ALA A 165 -5.92 -3.43 0.02
CA ALA A 165 -6.68 -4.11 1.04
C ALA A 165 -5.85 -5.09 1.84
N GLU A 166 -5.83 -4.87 3.16
CA GLU A 166 -5.34 -5.81 4.14
C GLU A 166 -6.43 -6.13 5.15
N THR A 167 -6.71 -7.43 5.29
CA THR A 167 -7.76 -7.93 6.16
C THR A 167 -7.31 -7.97 7.61
N ALA A 168 -8.26 -8.11 8.54
CA ALA A 168 -7.93 -8.27 9.96
C ALA A 168 -7.06 -9.51 10.26
N ASP A 169 -7.15 -10.54 9.42
CA ASP A 169 -6.42 -11.80 9.54
C ASP A 169 -5.00 -11.72 8.95
N SER A 170 -4.71 -10.69 8.14
CA SER A 170 -3.38 -10.44 7.60
C SER A 170 -2.36 -10.17 8.71
N PRO A 171 -1.07 -10.52 8.52
CA PRO A 171 0.00 -10.16 9.45
C PRO A 171 0.02 -8.65 9.78
N ALA A 172 0.39 -8.32 11.03
CA ALA A 172 0.47 -6.93 11.48
C ALA A 172 1.42 -6.08 10.61
N THR A 173 2.49 -6.68 10.08
CA THR A 173 3.42 -6.04 9.15
C THR A 173 2.72 -5.56 7.88
N LEU A 174 1.85 -6.36 7.27
CA LEU A 174 1.15 -5.96 6.05
C LEU A 174 0.10 -4.87 6.33
N GLN A 175 -0.64 -5.00 7.43
CA GLN A 175 -1.57 -3.95 7.87
C GLN A 175 -0.85 -2.62 8.14
N TYR A 176 0.36 -2.67 8.66
CA TYR A 176 1.23 -1.51 8.87
C TYR A 176 1.69 -0.89 7.54
N LEU A 177 2.07 -1.70 6.56
CA LEU A 177 2.60 -1.25 5.26
C LEU A 177 1.51 -0.72 4.31
N ALA A 178 0.28 -1.24 4.38
CA ALA A 178 -0.79 -0.92 3.41
C ALA A 178 -0.96 0.58 3.12
N PRO A 179 -0.93 1.49 4.12
CA PRO A 179 -1.06 2.92 3.86
C PRO A 179 0.12 3.51 3.11
N TYR A 180 1.34 3.03 3.37
CA TYR A 180 2.54 3.46 2.65
C TYR A 180 2.52 2.99 1.20
N THR A 181 2.02 1.78 0.94
CA THR A 181 1.84 1.25 -0.41
C THR A 181 0.83 2.09 -1.20
N GLY A 182 -0.31 2.41 -0.58
CA GLY A 182 -1.29 3.31 -1.19
C GLY A 182 -0.71 4.69 -1.47
N ALA A 183 0.07 5.24 -0.53
CA ALA A 183 0.71 6.54 -0.71
C ALA A 183 1.73 6.51 -1.86
N ALA A 184 2.53 5.45 -2.00
CA ALA A 184 3.48 5.31 -3.09
C ALA A 184 2.79 5.19 -4.48
N LEU A 185 1.65 4.50 -4.55
CA LEU A 185 0.80 4.48 -5.74
C LEU A 185 0.18 5.85 -6.04
N ALA A 186 -0.30 6.56 -5.03
CA ALA A 186 -0.86 7.90 -5.20
C ALA A 186 0.20 8.88 -5.69
N GLU A 187 1.42 8.80 -5.14
CA GLU A 187 2.54 9.62 -5.57
C GLU A 187 2.92 9.36 -7.02
N TYR A 188 2.89 8.11 -7.48
CA TYR A 188 3.14 7.80 -8.89
C TYR A 188 2.25 8.66 -9.80
N PHE A 189 0.93 8.61 -9.61
CA PHE A 189 -0.01 9.42 -10.40
C PHE A 189 0.14 10.93 -10.13
N MET A 190 0.46 11.34 -8.91
CA MET A 190 0.72 12.75 -8.56
C MET A 190 1.90 13.31 -9.38
N TYR A 191 3.00 12.55 -9.49
CA TYR A 191 4.17 12.95 -10.27
C TYR A 191 3.95 12.79 -11.78
N CYS A 192 3.00 11.97 -12.21
CA CYS A 192 2.47 11.95 -13.58
C CYS A 192 1.44 13.06 -13.86
N GLU A 193 1.50 14.18 -13.11
CA GLU A 193 0.64 15.36 -13.26
C GLU A 193 -0.86 15.11 -13.08
N ARG A 194 -1.25 13.98 -12.46
CA ARG A 194 -2.66 13.67 -12.19
C ARG A 194 -3.07 14.08 -10.77
N ARG A 195 -4.37 14.16 -10.58
CA ARG A 195 -5.00 14.43 -9.28
C ARG A 195 -5.41 13.12 -8.63
N THR A 196 -4.94 12.89 -7.42
CA THR A 196 -5.20 11.67 -6.65
C THR A 196 -5.90 12.00 -5.34
N LEU A 197 -6.77 11.10 -4.93
CA LEU A 197 -7.45 11.13 -3.63
C LEU A 197 -7.15 9.81 -2.92
N ILE A 198 -6.35 9.85 -1.85
CA ILE A 198 -6.12 8.66 -1.02
C ILE A 198 -7.01 8.66 0.21
N ILE A 199 -7.71 7.56 0.45
CA ILE A 199 -8.59 7.36 1.60
C ILE A 199 -7.98 6.27 2.48
N TYR A 200 -7.69 6.56 3.75
CA TYR A 200 -7.16 5.57 4.69
C TYR A 200 -8.24 5.10 5.67
N ASP A 201 -8.68 3.85 5.58
CA ASP A 201 -9.76 3.23 6.37
C ASP A 201 -9.29 1.98 7.15
N ASP A 202 -8.72 2.10 8.35
CA ASP A 202 -8.54 3.33 9.13
C ASP A 202 -7.14 3.38 9.75
N LEU A 203 -6.61 4.59 9.95
CA LEU A 203 -5.27 4.76 10.52
C LEU A 203 -5.19 4.28 11.97
N SER A 204 -6.30 4.25 12.72
CA SER A 204 -6.28 3.71 14.09
C SER A 204 -5.88 2.22 14.08
N LYS A 205 -6.31 1.45 13.09
CA LYS A 205 -5.89 0.05 12.92
C LYS A 205 -4.45 -0.10 12.46
N GLN A 206 -3.94 0.81 11.62
CA GLN A 206 -2.51 0.83 11.28
C GLN A 206 -1.66 0.99 12.54
N VAL A 207 -2.01 1.93 13.43
CA VAL A 207 -1.30 2.12 14.69
C VAL A 207 -1.45 0.91 15.61
N GLN A 208 -2.62 0.26 15.66
CA GLN A 208 -2.79 -0.97 16.42
C GLN A 208 -1.86 -2.09 15.92
N ALA A 209 -1.68 -2.20 14.61
CA ALA A 209 -0.74 -3.13 14.00
C ALA A 209 0.72 -2.78 14.37
N TYR A 210 1.09 -1.50 14.27
CA TYR A 210 2.42 -1.01 14.67
C TYR A 210 2.71 -1.25 16.16
N ARG A 211 1.70 -1.06 17.01
CA ARG A 211 1.78 -1.36 18.45
C ARG A 211 2.07 -2.83 18.69
N LYS A 212 1.35 -3.74 18.01
CA LYS A 212 1.59 -5.19 18.11
C LYS A 212 3.03 -5.54 17.70
N MET A 213 3.50 -4.99 16.58
CA MET A 213 4.88 -5.19 16.11
C MET A 213 5.90 -4.71 17.15
N SER A 214 5.68 -3.52 17.72
CA SER A 214 6.59 -2.95 18.72
C SER A 214 6.65 -3.75 20.01
N PHE A 215 5.52 -4.33 20.45
CA PHE A 215 5.51 -5.26 21.59
C PHE A 215 6.29 -6.55 21.32
N LEU A 216 6.15 -7.12 20.12
CA LEU A 216 6.92 -8.29 19.71
C LEU A 216 8.43 -8.00 19.70
N LEU A 217 8.81 -6.80 19.28
CA LEU A 217 10.18 -6.31 19.31
C LEU A 217 10.66 -5.85 20.70
N ARG A 218 9.82 -6.01 21.74
CA ARG A 218 10.09 -5.59 23.12
C ARG A 218 10.50 -4.10 23.24
N ARG A 219 10.00 -3.25 22.35
CA ARG A 219 10.18 -1.80 22.48
C ARG A 219 9.36 -1.28 23.66
N PRO A 220 9.86 -0.28 24.42
CA PRO A 220 9.14 0.27 25.55
C PRO A 220 7.84 0.96 25.08
N PRO A 221 6.69 0.66 25.71
CA PRO A 221 5.44 1.33 25.39
C PRO A 221 5.38 2.75 26.00
N GLY A 222 4.67 3.64 25.31
CA GLY A 222 4.32 4.99 25.77
C GLY A 222 2.84 5.11 26.14
N ARG A 223 2.24 6.26 25.84
CA ARG A 223 0.83 6.57 26.15
C ARG A 223 -0.12 5.58 25.47
N GLU A 224 -1.13 5.11 26.21
CA GLU A 224 -2.10 4.10 25.72
C GLU A 224 -1.43 2.83 25.16
N ALA A 225 -0.22 2.54 25.65
CA ALA A 225 0.64 1.44 25.24
C ALA A 225 1.17 1.52 23.79
N TYR A 226 1.07 2.68 23.15
CA TYR A 226 1.62 2.93 21.82
C TYR A 226 3.11 3.28 21.85
N PRO A 227 3.89 2.95 20.81
CA PRO A 227 5.26 3.42 20.66
C PRO A 227 5.36 4.95 20.64
N GLY A 228 6.49 5.51 21.09
CA GLY A 228 6.68 6.97 21.16
C GLY A 228 6.78 7.67 19.79
N ASP A 229 7.09 6.92 18.73
CA ASP A 229 7.30 7.38 17.36
C ASP A 229 6.03 7.30 16.48
N VAL A 230 4.86 6.99 17.06
CA VAL A 230 3.58 6.96 16.32
C VAL A 230 3.23 8.30 15.68
N PHE A 231 3.60 9.41 16.32
CA PHE A 231 3.42 10.73 15.71
C PHE A 231 4.26 10.86 14.44
N TYR A 232 5.53 10.45 14.51
CA TYR A 232 6.44 10.48 13.37
C TYR A 232 5.90 9.62 12.21
N LEU A 233 5.43 8.41 12.52
CA LEU A 233 4.79 7.50 11.56
C LEU A 233 3.71 8.19 10.73
N HIS A 234 2.70 8.78 11.40
CA HIS A 234 1.61 9.46 10.71
C HIS A 234 2.05 10.74 10.01
N SER A 235 3.02 11.47 10.57
CA SER A 235 3.53 12.69 9.94
C SER A 235 4.25 12.35 8.62
N CYS A 236 5.12 11.35 8.61
CA CYS A 236 5.79 10.86 7.40
C CYS A 236 4.81 10.37 6.35
N LEU A 237 3.71 9.72 6.75
CA LEU A 237 2.68 9.25 5.81
C LEU A 237 1.85 10.41 5.24
N LEU A 238 1.32 11.28 6.10
CA LEU A 238 0.35 12.30 5.70
C LEU A 238 1.00 13.50 5.01
N GLU A 239 2.25 13.84 5.34
CA GLU A 239 2.97 14.94 4.69
C GLU A 239 3.40 14.62 3.24
N ARG A 240 3.30 13.37 2.81
CA ARG A 240 3.50 12.98 1.40
C ARG A 240 2.40 13.53 0.49
N ALA A 241 1.19 13.70 1.03
CA ALA A 241 0.07 14.27 0.30
C ALA A 241 0.23 15.80 0.19
N ALA A 242 0.59 16.26 -0.99
CA ALA A 242 0.78 17.68 -1.28
C ALA A 242 0.37 18.04 -2.72
N LYS A 243 0.34 19.34 -3.01
CA LYS A 243 0.34 19.85 -4.38
C LYS A 243 1.78 20.24 -4.77
N PRO A 244 2.46 19.50 -5.67
CA PRO A 244 3.76 19.89 -6.18
C PRO A 244 3.77 21.27 -6.86
N SER A 245 4.97 21.85 -6.97
CA SER A 245 5.23 23.07 -7.75
C SER A 245 5.12 22.81 -9.25
N SER A 246 4.91 23.87 -10.04
CA SER A 246 4.82 23.76 -11.51
C SER A 246 6.04 23.09 -12.18
N SER A 247 7.21 23.14 -11.52
CA SER A 247 8.44 22.50 -12.00
C SER A 247 8.45 20.97 -11.81
N LEU A 248 7.60 20.43 -10.93
CA LEU A 248 7.51 19.01 -10.57
C LEU A 248 6.20 18.38 -11.08
N GLY A 249 5.50 19.06 -11.98
CA GLY A 249 4.17 18.70 -12.42
C GLY A 249 3.08 19.37 -11.57
N GLU A 250 1.99 19.81 -12.20
CA GLU A 250 0.85 20.44 -11.50
C GLU A 250 -0.14 19.42 -10.90
N GLY A 251 0.32 18.18 -10.69
CA GLY A 251 -0.46 17.12 -10.05
C GLY A 251 -0.86 17.47 -8.62
N SER A 252 -1.64 16.59 -7.99
CA SER A 252 -2.00 16.75 -6.58
C SER A 252 -2.30 15.42 -5.92
N MET A 253 -1.98 15.33 -4.64
CA MET A 253 -2.37 14.23 -3.78
C MET A 253 -3.12 14.77 -2.58
N ILE A 254 -4.39 14.37 -2.46
CA ILE A 254 -5.25 14.72 -1.34
C ILE A 254 -5.38 13.50 -0.44
N ALA A 255 -5.10 13.65 0.85
CA ALA A 255 -5.28 12.60 1.84
C ALA A 255 -6.55 12.80 2.66
N LEU A 256 -7.36 11.74 2.76
CA LEU A 256 -8.54 11.62 3.60
C LEU A 256 -8.31 10.48 4.62
N PRO A 257 -7.60 10.76 5.73
CA PRO A 257 -7.43 9.76 6.78
C PRO A 257 -8.71 9.62 7.62
N ILE A 258 -9.16 8.37 7.78
CA ILE A 258 -10.20 8.01 8.74
C ILE A 258 -9.52 7.54 10.03
N VAL A 259 -9.95 8.11 11.16
CA VAL A 259 -9.48 7.74 12.49
C VAL A 259 -10.70 7.41 13.33
N LYS A 260 -10.71 6.18 13.86
CA LYS A 260 -11.78 5.76 14.76
C LYS A 260 -11.52 6.28 16.17
N THR A 261 -12.46 7.05 16.70
CA THR A 261 -12.49 7.47 18.11
C THR A 261 -13.21 6.43 18.97
N GLN A 262 -12.84 6.35 20.25
CA GLN A 262 -13.56 5.52 21.22
C GLN A 262 -14.62 6.38 21.89
N SER A 263 -15.90 6.03 21.73
CA SER A 263 -17.03 6.78 22.33
C SER A 263 -17.03 8.28 22.02
N GLY A 264 -16.51 8.68 20.84
CA GLY A 264 -16.42 10.08 20.46
C GLY A 264 -15.29 10.87 21.15
N ASP A 265 -14.39 10.21 21.90
CA ASP A 265 -13.25 10.89 22.53
C ASP A 265 -12.21 11.32 21.48
N VAL A 266 -12.16 12.62 21.24
CA VAL A 266 -11.21 13.28 20.34
C VAL A 266 -9.90 13.67 21.02
N LEU A 267 -9.82 13.54 22.36
CA LEU A 267 -8.66 13.88 23.18
C LEU A 267 -7.75 12.66 23.44
N ALA A 268 -8.15 11.49 22.97
CA ALA A 268 -7.32 10.29 22.94
C ALA A 268 -6.04 10.52 22.14
N TYR A 269 -5.00 9.72 22.41
CA TYR A 269 -3.66 9.93 21.89
C TYR A 269 -3.60 9.95 20.35
N ILE A 270 -4.24 8.98 19.68
CA ILE A 270 -4.18 8.85 18.22
C ILE A 270 -4.99 9.95 17.50
N PRO A 271 -6.25 10.23 17.87
CA PRO A 271 -6.99 11.36 17.32
C PRO A 271 -6.24 12.68 17.46
N THR A 272 -5.68 12.97 18.64
CA THR A 272 -4.94 14.22 18.89
C THR A 272 -3.75 14.38 17.95
N ASN A 273 -2.97 13.30 17.75
CA ASN A 273 -1.84 13.31 16.81
C ASN A 273 -2.32 13.62 15.38
N VAL A 274 -3.34 12.92 14.87
CA VAL A 274 -3.81 13.13 13.50
C VAL A 274 -4.46 14.52 13.32
N ILE A 275 -5.17 15.02 14.33
CA ILE A 275 -5.72 16.39 14.32
C ILE A 275 -4.60 17.43 14.21
N SER A 276 -3.46 17.20 14.87
CA SER A 276 -2.33 18.13 14.83
C SER A 276 -1.61 18.16 13.48
N ILE A 277 -1.63 17.04 12.73
CA ILE A 277 -0.98 16.90 11.41
C ILE A 277 -1.90 17.39 10.28
N THR A 278 -3.18 17.06 10.35
CA THR A 278 -4.13 17.36 9.27
C THR A 278 -4.53 18.83 9.18
N ASN A 279 -4.76 19.31 7.96
CA ASN A 279 -5.18 20.69 7.70
C ASN A 279 -6.68 20.93 7.89
N ARG A 280 -7.50 19.88 7.80
CA ARG A 280 -8.96 19.92 8.02
C ARG A 280 -9.39 18.69 8.80
N GLN A 281 -10.42 18.85 9.63
CA GLN A 281 -11.02 17.77 10.40
C GLN A 281 -12.53 17.77 10.20
N ILE A 282 -13.06 16.60 9.85
CA ILE A 282 -14.49 16.33 9.78
C ILE A 282 -14.81 15.33 10.88
N PHE A 283 -15.58 15.76 11.88
CA PHE A 283 -16.04 14.88 12.94
C PHE A 283 -17.45 14.40 12.64
N VAL A 284 -17.64 13.09 12.68
CA VAL A 284 -18.94 12.45 12.50
C VAL A 284 -19.44 11.96 13.85
N SER A 285 -20.65 12.34 14.23
CA SER A 285 -21.24 11.99 15.53
C SER A 285 -22.31 10.90 15.40
N ALA A 286 -22.25 9.90 16.29
CA ALA A 286 -23.27 8.88 16.40
C ALA A 286 -24.62 9.46 16.85
N ASP A 287 -24.62 10.48 17.71
CA ASP A 287 -25.85 11.10 18.22
C ASP A 287 -26.60 11.81 17.10
N LEU A 288 -25.89 12.54 16.23
CA LEU A 288 -26.48 13.19 15.06
C LEU A 288 -27.02 12.17 14.06
N PHE A 289 -26.30 11.07 13.87
CA PHE A 289 -26.75 9.97 13.01
C PHE A 289 -28.04 9.31 13.53
N ASN A 290 -28.10 9.06 14.83
CA ASN A 290 -29.27 8.49 15.50
C ASN A 290 -30.46 9.46 15.51
N ALA A 291 -30.20 10.77 15.49
CA ALA A 291 -31.21 11.81 15.30
C ALA A 291 -31.70 11.95 13.84
N GLY A 292 -31.21 11.11 12.92
CA GLY A 292 -31.63 11.09 11.52
C GLY A 292 -30.85 12.03 10.60
N ILE A 293 -29.85 12.76 11.11
CA ILE A 293 -29.03 13.68 10.31
C ILE A 293 -27.99 12.88 9.53
N ARG A 294 -28.04 12.98 8.20
CA ARG A 294 -27.13 12.29 7.27
C ARG A 294 -26.71 13.26 6.15
N PRO A 295 -25.41 13.56 5.98
CA PRO A 295 -24.27 13.07 6.75
C PRO A 295 -24.23 13.65 8.18
N ALA A 296 -23.82 12.82 9.15
CA ALA A 296 -23.87 13.14 10.59
C ALA A 296 -22.67 14.01 11.06
N ILE A 297 -22.38 15.08 10.33
CA ILE A 297 -21.22 15.94 10.57
C ILE A 297 -21.50 16.87 11.75
N ASN A 298 -20.63 16.84 12.76
CA ASN A 298 -20.66 17.76 13.87
C ASN A 298 -19.94 19.07 13.49
N VAL A 299 -20.73 20.07 13.10
CA VAL A 299 -20.25 21.38 12.64
C VAL A 299 -19.51 22.15 13.75
N GLY A 300 -19.82 21.91 15.02
CA GLY A 300 -19.22 22.65 16.14
C GLY A 300 -17.75 22.33 16.40
N ILE A 301 -17.33 21.09 16.12
CA ILE A 301 -15.95 20.63 16.34
C ILE A 301 -15.19 20.41 15.04
N SER A 302 -15.86 20.32 13.90
CA SER A 302 -15.22 20.21 12.58
C SER A 302 -14.59 21.55 12.19
N ILE A 303 -13.31 21.51 11.81
CA ILE A 303 -12.51 22.72 11.55
C ILE A 303 -11.84 22.59 10.18
N SER A 304 -11.73 23.72 9.48
CA SER A 304 -10.95 23.84 8.25
C SER A 304 -9.90 24.93 8.41
N ARG A 305 -8.61 24.58 8.39
CA ARG A 305 -7.51 25.56 8.45
C ARG A 305 -7.21 26.20 7.09
N VAL A 306 -7.70 25.61 5.99
CA VAL A 306 -7.47 26.07 4.61
C VAL A 306 -8.49 27.17 4.19
N GLY A 307 -9.52 27.42 5.01
CA GLY A 307 -10.55 28.44 4.73
C GLY A 307 -11.43 28.07 3.52
N PHE A 308 -12.02 29.09 2.87
CA PHE A 308 -12.92 28.94 1.70
C PHE A 308 -12.19 28.72 0.36
N VAL A 309 -10.84 28.67 0.36
CA VAL A 309 -10.01 28.68 -0.85
C VAL A 309 -10.00 27.31 -1.57
N ALA A 310 -10.46 26.25 -0.91
CA ALA A 310 -10.43 24.88 -1.43
C ALA A 310 -11.61 24.02 -0.94
#